data_AF-A0AA96K967-F1
#
_entry.id   AF-A0AA96K967-F1
#
_cell.length_a   1.000
_cell.length_b   1.000
_cell.length_c   1.000
_cell.angle_alpha   90.00
_cell.angle_beta   90.00
_cell.angle_gamma   90.00
#
_symmetry.space_group_name_H-M   'P 1'
#
loop_
_entity.id
_entity.type
_entity.pdbx_description
1 polymer ?
#
loop_
_entity_poly.entity_id
_entity_poly.type
_entity_poly.pdbx_seq_one_letter_code
_entity_poly.pdbx_strand_id
1 'polypeptide(L)' 'MRITLTRVYAELTGKPFSVLWADMERDFYMSAEEAKDYGIIDSIGLPPGW' A
#
# COMPACT_ATOMS: atom_id res chain seq x y z
N MET A 1 0.78 -2.80 -18.20
CA MET A 1 1.35 -2.09 -17.03
C MET A 1 0.81 -2.57 -15.68
N ARG A 2 -0.51 -2.82 -15.52
CA ARG A 2 -1.12 -3.23 -14.24
C ARG A 2 -0.42 -4.42 -13.57
N ILE A 3 -0.15 -5.49 -14.31
CA ILE A 3 0.46 -6.73 -13.78
C ILE A 3 1.83 -6.49 -13.15
N THR A 4 2.70 -5.70 -13.80
CA THR A 4 4.06 -5.43 -13.31
C THR A 4 4.01 -4.68 -11.98
N LEU A 5 3.13 -3.68 -11.86
CA LEU A 5 3.00 -2.88 -10.65
C LEU A 5 2.42 -3.72 -9.50
N THR A 6 1.41 -4.54 -9.76
CA THR A 6 0.82 -5.44 -8.75
C THR A 6 1.85 -6.46 -8.22
N ARG A 7 2.77 -6.96 -9.06
CA ARG A 7 3.84 -7.87 -8.60
C ARG A 7 4.81 -7.18 -7.64
N VAL A 8 5.23 -5.95 -7.95
CA VAL A 8 6.11 -5.17 -7.08
C VAL A 8 5.45 -4.91 -5.73
N TYR A 9 4.15 -4.56 -5.72
CA TYR A 9 3.42 -4.38 -4.47
C TYR A 9 3.30 -5.68 -3.67
N ALA A 10 3.13 -6.84 -4.32
CA ALA A 10 3.06 -8.12 -3.63
C ALA A 10 4.39 -8.47 -2.93
N GLU A 11 5.51 -8.16 -3.58
CA GLU A 11 6.84 -8.36 -3.02
C GLU A 11 7.13 -7.42 -1.84
N LEU A 12 6.72 -6.15 -1.94
CA LEU A 12 6.98 -5.14 -0.89
C LEU A 12 6.05 -5.27 0.32
N THR A 13 4.76 -5.53 0.08
CA THR A 13 3.73 -5.57 1.14
C THR A 13 3.51 -6.97 1.73
N GLY A 14 4.00 -8.02 1.05
CA GLY A 14 3.73 -9.41 1.42
C GLY A 14 2.28 -9.86 1.19
N LYS A 15 1.43 -9.02 0.60
CA LYS A 15 0.02 -9.33 0.33
C LYS A 15 -0.14 -10.21 -0.91
N PRO A 16 -1.16 -11.09 -0.96
CA PRO A 16 -1.43 -11.90 -2.15
C PRO A 16 -1.72 -11.05 -3.38
N PHE A 17 -1.17 -11.46 -4.53
CA PHE A 17 -1.38 -10.78 -5.82
C PHE A 17 -2.87 -10.56 -6.16
N SER A 18 -3.75 -11.51 -5.81
CA SER A 18 -5.19 -11.41 -6.07
C SER A 18 -5.87 -10.27 -5.31
N VAL A 19 -5.42 -9.98 -4.08
CA VAL A 19 -5.94 -8.89 -3.26
C VAL A 19 -5.52 -7.55 -3.87
N LEU A 20 -4.23 -7.41 -4.17
CA LEU A 20 -3.67 -6.22 -4.80
C LEU A 20 -4.26 -5.97 -6.20
N TRP A 21 -4.51 -7.02 -6.98
CA TRP A 21 -5.09 -6.89 -8.30
C TRP A 21 -6.51 -6.32 -8.27
N ALA A 22 -7.30 -6.67 -7.25
CA ALA A 22 -8.64 -6.11 -7.03
C ALA A 22 -8.56 -4.68 -6.51
N ASP A 23 -7.68 -4.40 -5.54
CA ASP A 23 -7.49 -3.06 -4.98
C ASP A 23 -6.94 -2.06 -6.02
N MET A 24 -6.22 -2.55 -7.04
CA MET A 24 -5.68 -1.76 -8.15
C MET A 24 -6.63 -1.66 -9.37
N GLU A 25 -7.86 -2.18 -9.26
CA GLU A 25 -8.87 -2.05 -10.32
C GLU A 25 -9.55 -0.67 -10.32
N ARG A 26 -9.58 0.01 -9.17
CA ARG A 26 -10.03 1.41 -9.02
C ARG A 26 -9.08 2.20 -8.14
N ASP A 27 -9.16 3.53 -8.24
CA ASP A 27 -8.44 4.41 -7.33
C ASP A 27 -8.93 4.17 -5.89
N PHE A 28 -8.06 3.60 -5.06
CA PHE A 28 -8.30 3.35 -3.65
C PHE A 28 -7.42 4.31 -2.83
N TYR A 29 -8.04 5.34 -2.28
CA TYR A 29 -7.36 6.28 -1.39
C TYR A 29 -7.30 5.67 0.02
N MET A 30 -6.14 5.81 0.67
CA MET A 30 -5.90 5.34 2.03
C MET A 30 -5.51 6.51 2.91
N SER A 31 -5.95 6.51 4.17
CA SER A 31 -5.39 7.35 5.22
C SER A 31 -3.93 6.98 5.51
N ALA A 32 -3.23 7.81 6.29
CA ALA A 32 -1.86 7.50 6.69
C ALA A 32 -1.78 6.21 7.55
N GLU A 33 -2.78 5.99 8.40
CA GLU A 33 -2.95 4.78 9.21
C GLU A 33 -3.21 3.57 8.32
N GLU A 34 -4.15 3.69 7.38
CA GLU A 34 -4.49 2.61 6.44
C GLU A 34 -3.28 2.23 5.57
N ALA A 35 -2.52 3.22 5.07
CA ALA A 35 -1.31 2.97 4.30
C ALA A 35 -0.22 2.25 5.10
N LYS A 36 -0.12 2.52 6.41
CA LYS A 36 0.81 1.84 7.31
C LYS A 36 0.38 0.39 7.55
N ASP A 37 -0.89 0.16 7.87
CA ASP A 37 -1.42 -1.19 8.08
C ASP A 37 -1.41 -2.02 6.79
N TYR A 38 -1.48 -1.34 5.64
CA TYR A 38 -1.31 -1.97 4.33
C TYR A 38 0.15 -2.33 4.01
N GLY A 39 1.12 -1.83 4.77
CA GLY A 39 2.55 -2.07 4.53
C GLY A 39 3.13 -1.24 3.37
N ILE A 40 2.47 -0.13 3.00
CA ILE A 40 2.98 0.81 1.99
C ILE A 40 4.02 1.75 2.60
N ILE A 41 3.85 2.08 3.89
CA ILE A 41 4.77 2.95 4.65
C ILE A 41 5.11 2.30 6.01
N ASP A 42 6.32 2.53 6.49
CA ASP A 42 6.77 1.95 7.77
C ASP A 42 6.27 2.75 9.00
N SER A 43 6.21 4.08 8.87
CA SER A 43 5.83 4.97 9.96
C SER A 43 5.19 6.28 9.46
N ILE A 44 4.24 6.81 10.22
CA ILE A 44 3.64 8.12 9.98
C ILE A 44 4.56 9.17 10.62
N GLY A 45 5.09 10.08 9.79
CA GLY A 45 5.91 11.18 10.27
C GLY A 45 5.05 12.18 11.06
N LEU A 46 5.14 12.14 12.38
CA LEU A 46 4.65 13.24 13.21
C LEU A 46 5.72 14.35 13.25
N PRO A 47 5.33 15.63 13.23
CA PRO A 47 6.29 16.72 13.40
C PRO A 47 7.02 16.57 14.74
N PRO A 48 8.35 16.75 14.80
CA PRO A 48 9.08 16.67 16.05
C PRO A 48 8.71 17.87 16.93
N GLY A 49 7.98 17.60 18.01
CA GLY A 49 7.75 18.54 19.11
C GLY A 49 6.57 19.50 18.90
N TRP A 50 5.56 19.33 19.75
CA TRP A 50 4.79 20.45 20.29
C TRP A 50 5.38 20.78 21.66
#